data_AF-A0A4Z0B1C0-F1
#
_entry.id   AF-A0A4Z0B1C0-F1
#
_cell.length_a   1.000
_cell.length_b   1.000
_cell.length_c   1.000
_cell.angle_alpha   90.00
_cell.angle_beta   90.00
_cell.angle_gamma   90.00
#
_symmetry.space_group_name_H-M   'P 1'
#
loop_
_entity.id
_entity.type
_entity.pdbx_description
1 polymer ?
#
loop_
_entity_poly.entity_id
_entity_poly.type
_entity_poly.pdbx_seq_one_letter_code
_entity_poly.pdbx_strand_id
1 'polypeptide(L)'
;MLSMFQRKKTVSASASVTPPPLQISKGWIRPESATSLLDAPRRKKLLEYIWQRTSLSRAQFKALYLAPLERYAALVQQFPASESHHHAYHGGMLDHGLEIVAYALKLRQSHLLPVGTTPEDQAAQAEAWTAAIAYAALIHDIGKIVVDLHVEYEDGSIWHPWHGPMTRPYRFRYREDREYRLHSAAAGVLYHQLLDREILDWLSAYPSLWASLLYVLAGQYEHAGVLGELVVKADRASVAQELGGDPGRAMAAPRHALQRKLLDGLRYLLKEELKLNQPQASDGWLTENALWLVSKTVSDKLRAYLLSQGIDGIPSSNTAVFNVLQDHGMLQVTPEDKAIWKATVTSDTGWSHSFTFLKLSPALIWEPSDRPAPFAGTVAEDAAGVDAAEDSGASPTTSSTSVSPFVGGTHTASPDATIAKPAPAGSVPVQVDAMEDLLSLISNPSPPMEAVAEEAASGLMTSETAPTSTPTPAPEPEENLSPQTTPSAKHFMVWLKEGIACRKLIINDAKALVHTVDGTVYLVSPGVFQRYAQEHPQTAALAKQDAVADWQWVQKRFEKLLVHRKQNSGLNIWTCEVTGPRKTRRLHGYLLEDPKYLFDEVPPNNPYLRFF
;
A
#
# COMPACT_ATOMS: atom_id res chain seq x y z
N MET A 1 12.90 18.50 -42.86
CA MET A 1 14.09 17.63 -42.77
C MET A 1 13.80 16.14 -42.50
N LEU A 2 12.56 15.65 -42.52
CA LEU A 2 12.26 14.21 -42.34
C LEU A 2 11.54 13.55 -43.53
N SER A 3 11.50 14.18 -44.71
CA SER A 3 10.88 13.58 -45.90
C SER A 3 11.82 12.69 -46.74
N MET A 4 13.03 12.36 -46.25
CA MET A 4 14.01 11.58 -47.02
C MET A 4 13.96 10.06 -46.78
N PHE A 5 13.17 9.55 -45.83
CA PHE A 5 13.25 8.12 -45.47
C PHE A 5 11.92 7.36 -45.34
N GLN A 6 10.81 7.82 -45.96
CA GLN A 6 9.58 7.01 -46.00
C GLN A 6 8.89 7.04 -47.37
N ARG A 7 8.52 5.84 -47.84
CA ARG A 7 7.77 5.57 -49.08
C ARG A 7 6.44 6.35 -49.07
N LYS A 8 6.17 7.05 -50.19
CA LYS A 8 4.92 7.75 -50.47
C LYS A 8 3.70 6.86 -50.24
N LYS A 9 2.74 7.34 -49.43
CA LYS A 9 1.32 7.05 -49.61
C LYS A 9 0.62 8.39 -49.84
N THR A 10 0.00 8.53 -51.00
CA THR A 10 -0.78 9.69 -51.43
C THR A 10 -1.98 9.89 -50.51
N VAL A 11 -2.14 11.12 -50.00
CA VAL A 11 -3.39 11.57 -49.38
C VAL A 11 -4.00 12.63 -50.29
N SER A 12 -5.22 12.36 -50.75
CA SER A 12 -6.06 13.34 -51.47
C SER A 12 -6.62 14.34 -50.46
N ALA A 13 -6.50 15.63 -50.76
CA ALA A 13 -7.17 16.68 -50.00
C ALA A 13 -8.66 16.71 -50.35
N SER A 14 -9.53 16.83 -49.33
CA SER A 14 -10.90 17.33 -49.52
C SER A 14 -11.25 18.31 -48.40
N ALA A 15 -12.06 19.29 -48.80
CA ALA A 15 -12.24 20.60 -48.19
C ALA A 15 -12.93 20.62 -46.81
N SER A 16 -12.67 21.72 -46.10
CA SER A 16 -13.27 22.17 -44.86
C SER A 16 -14.81 22.29 -44.96
N VAL A 17 -15.52 21.50 -44.17
CA VAL A 17 -16.91 21.73 -43.79
C VAL A 17 -16.97 21.72 -42.27
N THR A 18 -17.46 22.80 -41.67
CA THR A 18 -17.69 22.94 -40.23
C THR A 18 -18.72 21.90 -39.78
N PRO A 19 -18.41 20.94 -38.88
CA PRO A 19 -19.39 19.94 -38.50
C PRO A 19 -20.29 20.43 -37.34
N PRO A 20 -21.55 19.94 -37.28
CA PRO A 20 -22.46 20.12 -36.15
C PRO A 20 -21.94 19.37 -34.90
N PRO A 21 -22.56 19.53 -33.71
CA PRO A 21 -22.04 18.95 -32.47
C PRO A 21 -21.83 17.45 -32.61
N LEU A 22 -20.57 17.02 -32.62
CA LEU A 22 -20.18 15.62 -32.84
C LEU A 22 -20.78 14.74 -31.74
N GLN A 23 -21.70 13.86 -32.13
CA GLN A 23 -22.06 12.68 -31.34
C GLN A 23 -20.77 11.89 -31.10
N ILE A 24 -20.30 11.84 -29.86
CA ILE A 24 -19.08 11.10 -29.51
C ILE A 24 -19.36 9.62 -29.77
N SER A 25 -18.57 9.01 -30.64
CA SER A 25 -18.65 7.57 -30.87
C SER A 25 -18.21 6.80 -29.61
N LYS A 26 -18.80 5.63 -29.36
CA LYS A 26 -18.58 4.84 -28.13
C LYS A 26 -17.08 4.50 -27.97
N GLY A 27 -16.45 4.93 -26.88
CA GLY A 27 -15.03 4.67 -26.58
C GLY A 27 -14.07 5.85 -26.78
N TRP A 28 -14.57 7.02 -27.19
CA TRP A 28 -13.77 8.26 -27.30
C TRP A 28 -14.01 9.19 -26.11
N ILE A 29 -12.95 9.86 -25.68
CA ILE A 29 -12.93 10.82 -24.57
C ILE A 29 -12.81 12.22 -25.16
N ARG A 30 -13.66 13.16 -24.70
CA ARG A 30 -13.51 14.57 -25.07
C ARG A 30 -12.44 15.21 -24.18
N PRO A 31 -11.50 15.97 -24.75
CA PRO A 31 -10.59 16.78 -23.95
C PRO A 31 -11.36 17.78 -23.10
N GLU A 32 -10.90 17.93 -21.87
CA GLU A 32 -11.43 18.89 -20.91
C GLU A 32 -10.45 20.05 -20.73
N SER A 33 -10.99 21.21 -20.34
CA SER A 33 -10.15 22.35 -19.96
C SER A 33 -9.44 22.04 -18.64
N ALA A 34 -8.26 22.62 -18.44
CA ALA A 34 -7.54 22.51 -17.17
C ALA A 34 -8.41 22.92 -15.96
N THR A 35 -9.21 23.98 -16.13
CA THR A 35 -10.16 24.43 -15.10
C THR A 35 -11.19 23.35 -14.75
N SER A 36 -11.79 22.68 -15.75
CA SER A 36 -12.73 21.57 -15.53
C SER A 36 -12.05 20.39 -14.82
N LEU A 37 -10.87 20.00 -15.31
CA LEU A 37 -10.09 18.90 -14.76
C LEU A 37 -9.72 19.14 -13.29
N LEU A 38 -9.38 20.38 -12.93
CA LEU A 38 -9.02 20.75 -11.56
C LEU A 38 -10.22 21.05 -10.65
N ASP A 39 -11.45 21.10 -11.20
CA ASP A 39 -12.64 21.52 -10.45
C ASP A 39 -13.16 20.45 -9.46
N ALA A 40 -12.71 19.20 -9.61
CA ALA A 40 -13.11 18.09 -8.75
C ALA A 40 -12.83 18.41 -7.26
N PRO A 41 -13.74 18.05 -6.32
CA PRO A 41 -13.59 18.40 -4.90
C PRO A 41 -12.24 18.00 -4.29
N ARG A 42 -11.75 16.79 -4.60
CA ARG A 42 -10.43 16.29 -4.17
C ARG A 42 -9.28 17.19 -4.68
N ARG A 43 -9.31 17.54 -5.97
CA ARG A 43 -8.26 18.35 -6.63
C ARG A 43 -8.26 19.78 -6.10
N LYS A 44 -9.42 20.39 -5.87
CA LYS A 44 -9.54 21.68 -5.19
C LYS A 44 -8.92 21.66 -3.79
N LYS A 45 -9.17 20.60 -3.01
CA LYS A 45 -8.60 20.42 -1.66
C LYS A 45 -7.08 20.28 -1.72
N LEU A 46 -6.55 19.52 -2.68
CA LEU A 46 -5.10 19.42 -2.92
C LEU A 46 -4.49 20.76 -3.33
N LEU A 47 -5.12 21.51 -4.23
CA LEU A 47 -4.68 22.86 -4.61
C LEU A 47 -4.66 23.82 -3.42
N GLU A 48 -5.63 23.73 -2.53
CA GLU A 48 -5.66 24.53 -1.30
C GLU A 48 -4.52 24.12 -0.34
N TYR A 49 -4.18 22.83 -0.23
CA TYR A 49 -3.00 22.40 0.53
C TYR A 49 -1.68 22.86 -0.07
N ILE A 50 -1.56 22.85 -1.40
CA ILE A 50 -0.38 23.39 -2.09
C ILE A 50 -0.28 24.90 -1.77
N TRP A 51 -1.39 25.63 -1.90
CA TRP A 51 -1.44 27.06 -1.60
C TRP A 51 -1.08 27.39 -0.16
N GLN A 52 -1.67 26.70 0.84
CA GLN A 52 -1.38 26.93 2.26
C GLN A 52 0.07 26.65 2.65
N ARG A 53 0.78 25.84 1.86
CA ARG A 53 2.20 25.51 2.06
C ARG A 53 3.14 26.43 1.29
N THR A 54 2.60 27.38 0.52
CA THR A 54 3.34 28.45 -0.15
C THR A 54 3.05 29.77 0.54
N SER A 55 4.08 30.54 0.89
CA SER A 55 3.93 31.83 1.58
C SER A 55 3.70 33.00 0.60
N LEU A 56 2.88 32.77 -0.43
CA LEU A 56 2.72 33.69 -1.56
C LEU A 56 1.40 34.46 -1.53
N SER A 57 1.27 35.50 -2.35
CA SER A 57 -0.03 36.12 -2.67
C SER A 57 -0.80 35.31 -3.73
N ARG A 58 -2.13 35.47 -3.84
CA ARG A 58 -2.95 34.72 -4.81
C ARG A 58 -2.49 34.95 -6.25
N ALA A 59 -2.00 36.15 -6.57
CA ALA A 59 -1.46 36.49 -7.88
C ALA A 59 -0.14 35.74 -8.16
N GLN A 60 0.77 35.72 -7.18
CA GLN A 60 2.04 34.99 -7.29
C GLN A 60 1.82 33.48 -7.37
N PHE A 61 0.93 32.91 -6.55
CA PHE A 61 0.59 31.49 -6.64
C PHE A 61 -0.06 31.13 -7.96
N LYS A 62 -0.92 32.00 -8.51
CA LYS A 62 -1.49 31.78 -9.84
C LYS A 62 -0.39 31.65 -10.90
N ALA A 63 0.59 32.56 -10.88
CA ALA A 63 1.68 32.56 -11.84
C ALA A 63 2.66 31.39 -11.63
N LEU A 64 3.08 31.15 -10.39
CA LEU A 64 4.17 30.21 -10.08
C LEU A 64 3.69 28.77 -9.88
N TYR A 65 2.46 28.52 -9.44
CA TYR A 65 1.99 27.17 -9.11
C TYR A 65 0.79 26.75 -9.94
N LEU A 66 -0.27 27.57 -9.96
CA LEU A 66 -1.50 27.19 -10.67
C LEU A 66 -1.28 27.07 -12.18
N ALA A 67 -0.56 28.00 -12.81
CA ALA A 67 -0.32 27.95 -14.26
C ALA A 67 0.46 26.69 -14.69
N PRO A 68 1.59 26.29 -14.05
CA PRO A 68 2.21 24.99 -14.30
C PRO A 68 1.28 23.78 -14.07
N LEU A 69 0.46 23.80 -13.01
CA LEU A 69 -0.50 22.73 -12.72
C LEU A 69 -1.62 22.66 -13.77
N GLU A 70 -2.08 23.79 -14.29
CA GLU A 70 -3.05 23.86 -15.38
C GLU A 70 -2.45 23.32 -16.69
N ARG A 71 -1.20 23.67 -17.00
CA ARG A 71 -0.48 23.10 -18.16
C ARG A 71 -0.31 21.59 -18.03
N TYR A 72 0.02 21.11 -16.83
CA TYR A 72 0.10 19.68 -16.53
C TYR A 72 -1.25 18.99 -16.73
N ALA A 73 -2.32 19.51 -16.13
CA ALA A 73 -3.68 18.98 -16.28
C ALA A 73 -4.11 18.91 -17.75
N ALA A 74 -3.84 19.97 -18.52
CA ALA A 74 -4.17 20.01 -19.94
C ALA A 74 -3.42 18.95 -20.78
N LEU A 75 -2.21 18.57 -20.37
CA LEU A 75 -1.42 17.53 -21.04
C LEU A 75 -1.83 16.11 -20.63
N VAL A 76 -2.03 15.86 -19.34
CA VAL A 76 -2.32 14.50 -18.84
C VAL A 76 -3.79 14.12 -18.94
N GLN A 77 -4.71 15.10 -19.02
CA GLN A 77 -6.15 14.89 -19.16
C GLN A 77 -6.68 13.77 -18.23
N GLN A 78 -7.33 12.76 -18.80
CA GLN A 78 -7.90 11.60 -18.11
C GLN A 78 -6.96 10.39 -18.09
N PHE A 79 -5.65 10.54 -18.32
CA PHE A 79 -4.74 9.41 -18.30
C PHE A 79 -4.59 8.80 -16.88
N PRO A 80 -4.52 7.47 -16.78
CA PRO A 80 -4.11 6.79 -15.56
C PRO A 80 -2.61 6.96 -15.31
N ALA A 81 -2.18 6.93 -14.05
CA ALA A 81 -0.76 6.99 -13.70
C ALA A 81 -0.06 5.61 -13.78
N SER A 82 -0.86 4.53 -13.80
CA SER A 82 -0.43 3.13 -13.81
C SER A 82 -1.54 2.22 -14.36
N GLU A 83 -1.23 0.97 -14.69
CA GLU A 83 -2.21 -0.01 -15.21
C GLU A 83 -3.01 -0.73 -14.15
N SER A 84 -2.38 -0.98 -12.99
CA SER A 84 -2.87 -1.94 -12.01
C SER A 84 -2.77 -1.43 -10.56
N HIS A 85 -2.29 -0.20 -10.35
CA HIS A 85 -2.14 0.37 -9.00
C HIS A 85 -3.27 1.35 -8.66
N HIS A 86 -3.15 2.02 -7.51
CA HIS A 86 -4.18 2.90 -6.95
C HIS A 86 -4.57 4.08 -7.85
N HIS A 87 -3.70 4.52 -8.75
CA HIS A 87 -4.00 5.55 -9.76
C HIS A 87 -4.33 4.98 -11.16
N ALA A 88 -4.74 3.71 -11.25
CA ALA A 88 -5.17 3.05 -12.49
C ALA A 88 -6.63 3.37 -12.85
N TYR A 89 -6.99 4.65 -12.81
CA TYR A 89 -8.31 5.14 -13.17
C TYR A 89 -8.20 6.42 -14.02
N HIS A 90 -9.30 6.83 -14.64
CA HIS A 90 -9.33 8.03 -15.48
C HIS A 90 -9.01 9.29 -14.67
N GLY A 91 -7.95 9.99 -15.07
CA GLY A 91 -7.44 11.18 -14.39
C GLY A 91 -6.51 10.87 -13.21
N GLY A 92 -6.17 9.59 -12.99
CA GLY A 92 -5.27 9.17 -11.92
C GLY A 92 -3.88 9.78 -12.02
N MET A 93 -3.39 10.10 -13.23
CA MET A 93 -2.12 10.80 -13.42
C MET A 93 -2.15 12.24 -12.88
N LEU A 94 -3.28 12.95 -13.06
CA LEU A 94 -3.47 14.29 -12.52
C LEU A 94 -3.52 14.27 -10.99
N ASP A 95 -4.28 13.32 -10.42
CA ASP A 95 -4.40 13.18 -8.97
C ASP A 95 -3.05 12.84 -8.33
N HIS A 96 -2.32 11.88 -8.92
CA HIS A 96 -0.98 11.50 -8.49
C HIS A 96 0.01 12.68 -8.52
N GLY A 97 0.03 13.45 -9.61
CA GLY A 97 0.89 14.63 -9.72
C GLY A 97 0.60 15.68 -8.64
N LEU A 98 -0.67 15.99 -8.39
CA LEU A 98 -1.08 16.96 -7.37
C LEU A 98 -0.72 16.49 -5.95
N GLU A 99 -0.85 15.20 -5.67
CA GLU A 99 -0.51 14.62 -4.37
C GLU A 99 0.98 14.69 -4.08
N ILE A 100 1.83 14.28 -5.03
CA ILE A 100 3.27 14.32 -4.84
C ILE A 100 3.75 15.75 -4.64
N VAL A 101 3.20 16.72 -5.37
CA VAL A 101 3.48 18.15 -5.13
C VAL A 101 3.09 18.56 -3.71
N ALA A 102 1.87 18.20 -3.26
CA ALA A 102 1.43 18.53 -1.92
C ALA A 102 2.34 17.90 -0.84
N TYR A 103 2.71 16.63 -0.97
CA TYR A 103 3.63 15.96 -0.04
C TYR A 103 5.04 16.53 -0.07
N ALA A 104 5.57 16.83 -1.25
CA ALA A 104 6.91 17.42 -1.38
C ALA A 104 6.98 18.77 -0.65
N LEU A 105 5.95 19.60 -0.79
CA LEU A 105 5.83 20.87 -0.06
C LEU A 105 5.69 20.67 1.45
N LYS A 106 4.97 19.63 1.90
CA LYS A 106 4.89 19.28 3.34
C LYS A 106 6.25 18.91 3.90
N LEU A 107 7.00 18.05 3.21
CA LEU A 107 8.33 17.64 3.63
C LEU A 107 9.32 18.81 3.58
N ARG A 108 9.15 19.73 2.64
CA ARG A 108 9.98 20.94 2.54
C ARG A 108 9.86 21.85 3.78
N GLN A 109 8.69 21.92 4.43
CA GLN A 109 8.47 22.79 5.59
C GLN A 109 9.38 22.47 6.79
N SER A 110 9.84 21.22 6.93
CA SER A 110 10.76 20.81 8.01
C SER A 110 12.24 21.02 7.69
N HIS A 111 12.56 21.62 6.54
CA HIS A 111 13.94 21.85 6.11
C HIS A 111 14.26 23.35 6.10
N LEU A 112 15.53 23.71 6.21
CA LEU A 112 16.03 25.05 5.88
C LEU A 112 16.95 24.88 4.67
N LEU A 113 16.51 25.37 3.51
CA LEU A 113 17.23 25.23 2.23
C LEU A 113 17.64 26.61 1.73
N PRO A 114 18.83 26.76 1.12
CA PRO A 114 19.84 25.71 0.88
C PRO A 114 20.60 25.28 2.14
N VAL A 115 20.93 23.99 2.25
CA VAL A 115 21.70 23.46 3.38
C VAL A 115 23.13 24.02 3.36
N GLY A 116 23.66 24.40 4.52
CA GLY A 116 25.04 24.87 4.67
C GLY A 116 25.28 26.33 4.24
N THR A 117 24.22 27.10 4.02
CA THR A 117 24.29 28.55 3.75
C THR A 117 23.84 29.37 4.96
N THR A 118 24.10 30.68 4.95
CA THR A 118 23.68 31.56 6.04
C THR A 118 22.15 31.67 6.10
N PRO A 119 21.55 31.96 7.28
CA PRO A 119 20.10 32.14 7.37
C PRO A 119 19.54 33.24 6.44
N GLU A 120 20.33 34.29 6.17
CA GLU A 120 19.97 35.36 5.23
C GLU A 120 19.90 34.84 3.79
N ASP A 121 20.91 34.07 3.35
CA ASP A 121 20.90 33.42 2.04
C ASP A 121 19.78 32.38 1.91
N GLN A 122 19.49 31.66 2.99
CA GLN A 122 18.37 30.71 3.05
C GLN A 122 17.03 31.42 2.86
N ALA A 123 16.81 32.53 3.55
CA ALA A 123 15.60 33.32 3.39
C ALA A 123 15.49 33.91 1.98
N ALA A 124 16.59 34.42 1.42
CA ALA A 124 16.63 35.04 0.09
C ALA A 124 16.29 34.06 -1.06
N GLN A 125 16.56 32.77 -0.88
CA GLN A 125 16.35 31.74 -1.90
C GLN A 125 15.19 30.79 -1.57
N ALA A 126 14.53 30.95 -0.41
CA ALA A 126 13.54 30.01 0.10
C ALA A 126 12.41 29.69 -0.89
N GLU A 127 11.89 30.71 -1.57
CA GLU A 127 10.81 30.58 -2.54
C GLU A 127 11.27 29.84 -3.80
N ALA A 128 12.48 30.13 -4.30
CA ALA A 128 13.04 29.43 -5.45
C ALA A 128 13.21 27.93 -5.19
N TRP A 129 13.74 27.57 -4.01
CA TRP A 129 13.85 26.17 -3.58
C TRP A 129 12.50 25.48 -3.44
N THR A 130 11.51 26.18 -2.88
CA THR A 130 10.16 25.64 -2.68
C THR A 130 9.45 25.41 -4.01
N ALA A 131 9.57 26.35 -4.96
CA ALA A 131 9.02 26.22 -6.31
C ALA A 131 9.69 25.08 -7.09
N ALA A 132 11.02 24.99 -7.07
CA ALA A 132 11.75 23.93 -7.77
C ALA A 132 11.39 22.53 -7.27
N ILE A 133 11.18 22.36 -5.96
CA ILE A 133 10.71 21.09 -5.38
C ILE A 133 9.31 20.74 -5.90
N ALA A 134 8.39 21.70 -5.95
CA ALA A 134 7.06 21.47 -6.52
C ALA A 134 7.14 21.12 -8.01
N TYR A 135 7.98 21.79 -8.79
CA TYR A 135 8.14 21.49 -10.22
C TYR A 135 8.76 20.11 -10.45
N ALA A 136 9.81 19.78 -9.70
CA ALA A 136 10.44 18.47 -9.77
C ALA A 136 9.45 17.35 -9.40
N ALA A 137 8.68 17.55 -8.33
CA ALA A 137 7.60 16.65 -7.92
C ALA A 137 6.50 16.51 -9.00
N LEU A 138 6.10 17.59 -9.66
CA LEU A 138 5.08 17.53 -10.71
C LEU A 138 5.57 16.79 -11.96
N ILE A 139 6.84 16.99 -12.32
CA ILE A 139 7.41 16.55 -13.60
C ILE A 139 7.99 15.13 -13.52
N HIS A 140 8.30 14.61 -12.33
CA HIS A 140 9.07 13.37 -12.16
C HIS A 140 8.58 12.18 -13.02
N ASP A 141 7.27 12.04 -13.21
CA ASP A 141 6.63 10.95 -13.95
C ASP A 141 5.96 11.40 -15.26
N ILE A 142 6.14 12.66 -15.71
CA ILE A 142 5.48 13.13 -16.93
C ILE A 142 5.92 12.35 -18.17
N GLY A 143 7.14 11.81 -18.18
CA GLY A 143 7.64 11.04 -19.32
C GLY A 143 6.82 9.81 -19.67
N LYS A 144 5.97 9.31 -18.75
CA LYS A 144 5.05 8.20 -19.01
C LYS A 144 4.13 8.48 -20.19
N ILE A 145 3.62 9.71 -20.36
CA ILE A 145 2.75 10.03 -21.50
C ILE A 145 3.49 10.03 -22.84
N VAL A 146 4.82 10.09 -22.82
CA VAL A 146 5.68 10.08 -24.02
C VAL A 146 5.91 8.66 -24.52
N VAL A 147 6.17 7.72 -23.60
CA VAL A 147 6.67 6.38 -23.95
C VAL A 147 5.74 5.24 -23.53
N ASP A 148 4.92 5.41 -22.50
CA ASP A 148 4.09 4.33 -21.97
C ASP A 148 2.71 4.28 -22.64
N LEU A 149 2.23 5.43 -23.12
CA LEU A 149 0.92 5.56 -23.75
C LEU A 149 1.02 5.64 -25.27
N HIS A 150 0.03 5.03 -25.90
CA HIS A 150 -0.34 5.25 -27.29
C HIS A 150 -1.69 5.96 -27.31
N VAL A 151 -1.71 7.16 -27.89
CA VAL A 151 -2.89 8.03 -27.94
C VAL A 151 -3.18 8.35 -29.38
N GLU A 152 -4.43 8.17 -29.78
CA GLU A 152 -4.90 8.47 -31.13
C GLU A 152 -6.16 9.32 -31.09
N TYR A 153 -6.34 10.12 -32.15
CA TYR A 153 -7.52 10.94 -32.39
C TYR A 153 -8.53 10.21 -33.28
N GLU A 154 -9.76 10.71 -33.32
CA GLU A 154 -10.86 10.09 -34.09
C GLU A 154 -10.56 9.94 -35.59
N ASP A 155 -9.68 10.79 -36.14
CA ASP A 155 -9.21 10.71 -37.53
C ASP A 155 -8.09 9.68 -37.76
N GLY A 156 -7.70 8.92 -36.73
CA GLY A 156 -6.62 7.95 -36.75
C GLY A 156 -5.22 8.55 -36.66
N SER A 157 -5.08 9.87 -36.51
CA SER A 157 -3.77 10.50 -36.28
C SER A 157 -3.31 10.28 -34.84
N ILE A 158 -2.00 10.06 -34.68
CA ILE A 158 -1.38 9.83 -33.36
C ILE A 158 -1.15 11.18 -32.68
N TRP A 159 -1.52 11.27 -31.41
CA TRP A 159 -1.13 12.41 -30.58
C TRP A 159 0.27 12.18 -30.03
N HIS A 160 1.08 13.23 -30.12
CA HIS A 160 2.38 13.28 -29.50
C HIS A 160 2.37 14.39 -28.45
N PRO A 161 2.81 14.12 -27.20
CA PRO A 161 2.78 15.11 -26.14
C PRO A 161 3.55 16.40 -26.47
N TRP A 162 4.63 16.30 -27.25
CA TRP A 162 5.41 17.46 -27.68
C TRP A 162 4.71 18.37 -28.69
N HIS A 163 3.54 17.99 -29.22
CA HIS A 163 2.68 18.88 -30.00
C HIS A 163 1.77 19.76 -29.13
N GLY A 164 1.77 19.55 -27.82
CA GLY A 164 0.96 20.31 -26.87
C GLY A 164 -0.31 19.58 -26.45
N PRO A 165 -1.22 20.25 -25.71
CA PRO A 165 -2.40 19.64 -25.11
C PRO A 165 -3.37 19.09 -26.15
N MET A 166 -4.13 18.07 -25.78
CA MET A 166 -5.14 17.46 -26.65
C MET A 166 -6.30 18.42 -26.90
N THR A 167 -6.65 18.63 -28.17
CA THR A 167 -7.74 19.53 -28.60
C THR A 167 -8.89 18.82 -29.31
N ARG A 168 -8.76 17.51 -29.55
CA ARG A 168 -9.72 16.68 -30.28
C ARG A 168 -10.06 15.41 -29.49
N PRO A 169 -11.25 14.81 -29.69
CA PRO A 169 -11.61 13.55 -29.08
C PRO A 169 -10.52 12.49 -29.28
N TYR A 170 -10.15 11.82 -28.21
CA TYR A 170 -9.02 10.90 -28.17
C TYR A 170 -9.39 9.60 -27.47
N ARG A 171 -8.60 8.56 -27.74
CA ARG A 171 -8.56 7.34 -26.93
C ARG A 171 -7.11 6.97 -26.69
N PHE A 172 -6.86 6.18 -25.65
CA PHE A 172 -5.52 5.77 -25.30
C PHE A 172 -5.49 4.30 -24.92
N ARG A 173 -4.31 3.71 -25.08
CA ARG A 173 -3.96 2.38 -24.59
C ARG A 173 -2.51 2.39 -24.16
N TYR A 174 -2.14 1.46 -23.31
CA TYR A 174 -0.74 1.25 -22.99
C TYR A 174 0.00 0.56 -24.14
N ARG A 175 1.31 0.81 -24.23
CA ARG A 175 2.20 0.10 -25.16
C ARG A 175 2.64 -1.23 -24.57
N GLU A 176 2.78 -2.25 -25.41
CA GLU A 176 3.18 -3.60 -24.97
C GLU A 176 4.71 -3.69 -24.76
N ASP A 177 5.48 -2.82 -25.42
CA ASP A 177 6.95 -2.75 -25.44
C ASP A 177 7.51 -1.67 -24.50
N ARG A 178 6.97 -1.55 -23.29
CA ARG A 178 7.37 -0.50 -22.33
C ARG A 178 8.75 -0.75 -21.75
N GLU A 179 9.66 0.20 -22.00
CA GLU A 179 10.91 0.30 -21.27
C GLU A 179 10.75 1.23 -20.06
N TYR A 180 10.50 0.64 -18.88
CA TYR A 180 10.26 1.40 -17.63
C TYR A 180 11.37 2.39 -17.24
N ARG A 181 12.60 2.23 -17.73
CA ARG A 181 13.68 3.21 -17.45
C ARG A 181 13.66 4.41 -18.39
N LEU A 182 12.93 4.31 -19.51
CA LEU A 182 12.95 5.32 -20.57
C LEU A 182 12.10 6.53 -20.22
N HIS A 183 11.04 6.39 -19.41
CA HIS A 183 10.18 7.54 -19.08
C HIS A 183 10.93 8.67 -18.35
N SER A 184 11.89 8.34 -17.47
CA SER A 184 12.68 9.37 -16.77
C SER A 184 13.46 10.24 -17.75
N ALA A 185 14.04 9.62 -18.79
CA ALA A 185 14.74 10.34 -19.85
C ALA A 185 13.76 11.05 -20.81
N ALA A 186 12.62 10.42 -21.11
CA ALA A 186 11.63 10.94 -22.05
C ALA A 186 10.91 12.20 -21.54
N ALA A 187 10.87 12.40 -20.21
CA ALA A 187 10.34 13.62 -19.59
C ALA A 187 10.99 14.90 -20.15
N GLY A 188 12.25 14.83 -20.59
CA GLY A 188 13.00 15.95 -21.17
C GLY A 188 12.38 16.60 -22.39
N VAL A 189 11.55 15.87 -23.13
CA VAL A 189 10.84 16.41 -24.29
C VAL A 189 9.74 17.41 -23.87
N LEU A 190 9.30 17.37 -22.61
CA LEU A 190 8.12 18.11 -22.12
C LEU A 190 8.41 19.22 -21.12
N TYR A 191 9.64 19.40 -20.65
CA TYR A 191 9.93 20.40 -19.60
C TYR A 191 9.45 21.81 -19.96
N HIS A 192 9.72 22.27 -21.19
CA HIS A 192 9.34 23.60 -21.66
C HIS A 192 7.83 23.78 -21.90
N GLN A 193 7.05 22.70 -21.89
CA GLN A 193 5.59 22.78 -21.95
C GLN A 193 4.96 22.97 -20.57
N LEU A 194 5.69 22.63 -19.51
CA LEU A 194 5.24 22.76 -18.12
C LEU A 194 5.85 23.98 -17.43
N LEU A 195 7.14 24.23 -17.65
CA LEU A 195 7.88 25.37 -17.13
C LEU A 195 8.13 26.34 -18.28
N ASP A 196 7.58 27.54 -18.17
CA ASP A 196 7.80 28.60 -19.15
C ASP A 196 9.21 29.22 -19.00
N ARG A 197 9.58 30.03 -19.99
CA ARG A 197 10.90 30.68 -20.02
C ARG A 197 11.13 31.54 -18.77
N GLU A 198 10.11 32.23 -18.28
CA GLU A 198 10.22 33.11 -17.12
C GLU A 198 10.56 32.31 -15.85
N ILE A 199 9.94 31.14 -15.64
CA ILE A 199 10.28 30.23 -14.54
C ILE A 199 11.71 29.70 -14.70
N LEU A 200 12.10 29.26 -15.89
CA LEU A 200 13.44 28.69 -16.12
C LEU A 200 14.54 29.75 -15.94
N ASP A 201 14.35 30.96 -16.48
CA ASP A 201 15.27 32.08 -16.30
C ASP A 201 15.42 32.42 -14.82
N TRP A 202 14.31 32.49 -14.07
CA TRP A 202 14.32 32.74 -12.64
C TRP A 202 15.08 31.67 -11.84
N LEU A 203 14.81 30.39 -12.07
CA LEU A 203 15.47 29.31 -11.34
C LEU A 203 16.96 29.19 -11.69
N SER A 204 17.35 29.52 -12.93
CA SER A 204 18.73 29.50 -13.38
C SER A 204 19.63 30.53 -12.68
N ALA A 205 19.04 31.57 -12.09
CA ALA A 205 19.76 32.57 -11.30
C ALA A 205 20.32 32.01 -9.98
N TYR A 206 19.94 30.79 -9.58
CA TYR A 206 20.39 30.12 -8.36
C TYR A 206 21.19 28.85 -8.72
N PRO A 207 22.53 28.92 -8.87
CA PRO A 207 23.31 27.82 -9.48
C PRO A 207 23.22 26.47 -8.76
N SER A 208 23.20 26.46 -7.42
CA SER A 208 23.09 25.23 -6.63
C SER A 208 21.72 24.56 -6.80
N LEU A 209 20.66 25.36 -6.73
CA LEU A 209 19.29 24.94 -6.99
C LEU A 209 19.13 24.42 -8.43
N TRP A 210 19.65 25.17 -9.40
CA TRP A 210 19.56 24.86 -10.81
C TRP A 210 20.22 23.52 -11.13
N ALA A 211 21.43 23.28 -10.60
CA ALA A 211 22.10 21.99 -10.74
C ALA A 211 21.27 20.84 -10.15
N SER A 212 20.78 20.99 -8.91
CA SER A 212 19.91 19.99 -8.27
C SER A 212 18.65 19.69 -9.08
N LEU A 213 17.99 20.73 -9.62
CA LEU A 213 16.79 20.58 -10.44
C LEU A 213 17.09 19.82 -11.73
N LEU A 214 18.15 20.19 -12.45
CA LEU A 214 18.55 19.50 -13.70
C LEU A 214 18.86 18.03 -13.47
N TYR A 215 19.51 17.67 -12.36
CA TYR A 215 19.77 16.26 -12.02
C TYR A 215 18.47 15.48 -11.76
N VAL A 216 17.50 16.05 -11.04
CA VAL A 216 16.18 15.40 -10.86
C VAL A 216 15.47 15.24 -12.19
N LEU A 217 15.45 16.29 -13.01
CA LEU A 217 14.82 16.24 -14.32
C LEU A 217 15.45 15.13 -15.18
N ALA A 218 16.78 15.02 -15.19
CA ALA A 218 17.50 13.95 -15.89
C ALA A 218 17.33 12.54 -15.29
N GLY A 219 16.58 12.39 -14.19
CA GLY A 219 16.37 11.12 -13.49
C GLY A 219 17.55 10.67 -12.63
N GLN A 220 18.55 11.53 -12.39
CA GLN A 220 19.75 11.28 -11.59
C GLN A 220 19.57 11.77 -10.16
N TYR A 221 18.62 11.17 -9.44
CA TYR A 221 18.22 11.60 -8.09
C TYR A 221 19.38 11.56 -7.08
N GLU A 222 20.34 10.65 -7.27
CA GLU A 222 21.56 10.50 -6.48
C GLU A 222 22.48 11.73 -6.55
N HIS A 223 22.41 12.50 -7.63
CA HIS A 223 23.20 13.72 -7.83
C HIS A 223 22.41 15.00 -7.48
N ALA A 224 21.12 14.88 -7.21
CA ALA A 224 20.24 16.02 -6.97
C ALA A 224 20.24 16.55 -5.52
N GLY A 225 20.92 15.88 -4.59
CA GLY A 225 20.96 16.26 -3.18
C GLY A 225 19.57 16.28 -2.53
N VAL A 226 19.34 17.25 -1.64
CA VAL A 226 18.10 17.32 -0.84
C VAL A 226 16.84 17.47 -1.71
N LEU A 227 16.94 18.13 -2.87
CA LEU A 227 15.81 18.27 -3.79
C LEU A 227 15.35 16.89 -4.29
N GLY A 228 16.28 16.07 -4.76
CA GLY A 228 15.99 14.70 -5.20
C GLY A 228 15.48 13.81 -4.07
N GLU A 229 16.07 13.92 -2.88
CA GLU A 229 15.59 13.18 -1.70
C GLU A 229 14.13 13.51 -1.35
N LEU A 230 13.77 14.79 -1.37
CA LEU A 230 12.42 15.24 -1.03
C LEU A 230 11.39 14.73 -2.05
N VAL A 231 11.72 14.75 -3.35
CA VAL A 231 10.85 14.20 -4.40
C VAL A 231 10.66 12.69 -4.23
N VAL A 232 11.75 11.94 -4.02
CA VAL A 232 11.68 10.48 -3.78
C VAL A 232 10.90 10.15 -2.51
N LYS A 233 11.06 10.93 -1.45
CA LYS A 233 10.29 10.77 -0.20
C LYS A 233 8.79 11.09 -0.42
N ALA A 234 8.47 12.13 -1.18
CA ALA A 234 7.10 12.52 -1.49
C ALA A 234 6.36 11.46 -2.30
N ASP A 235 6.98 10.92 -3.34
CA ASP A 235 6.44 9.83 -4.14
C ASP A 235 6.13 8.59 -3.28
N ARG A 236 7.09 8.17 -2.44
CA ARG A 236 6.89 7.06 -1.50
C ARG A 236 5.75 7.31 -0.50
N ALA A 237 5.64 8.52 0.03
CA ALA A 237 4.59 8.89 0.98
C ALA A 237 3.20 8.85 0.33
N SER A 238 3.08 9.31 -0.92
CA SER A 238 1.83 9.26 -1.68
C SER A 238 1.31 7.83 -1.82
N VAL A 239 2.22 6.88 -2.13
CA VAL A 239 1.88 5.45 -2.26
C VAL A 239 1.55 4.81 -0.91
N ALA A 240 2.29 5.14 0.16
CA ALA A 240 2.13 4.53 1.48
C ALA A 240 0.86 4.95 2.22
N GLN A 241 0.44 6.22 2.05
CA GLN A 241 -0.75 6.75 2.72
C GLN A 241 -2.05 6.13 2.19
N GLU A 242 -2.09 5.70 0.92
CA GLU A 242 -3.26 5.01 0.34
C GLU A 242 -3.27 3.49 0.59
N LEU A 243 -2.10 2.88 0.85
CA LEU A 243 -1.98 1.47 1.26
C LEU A 243 -2.32 1.23 2.75
N GLY A 244 -2.71 2.27 3.49
CA GLY A 244 -3.08 2.19 4.91
C GLY A 244 -1.89 1.98 5.86
N GLY A 245 -0.68 2.34 5.44
CA GLY A 245 0.55 2.22 6.22
C GLY A 245 0.96 3.53 6.92
N ASP A 246 1.68 3.41 8.04
CA ASP A 246 2.29 4.54 8.75
C ASP A 246 3.45 5.15 7.91
N PRO A 247 3.36 6.44 7.49
CA PRO A 247 4.36 7.10 6.66
C PRO A 247 5.77 7.05 7.25
N GLY A 248 5.89 7.10 8.59
CA GLY A 248 7.19 7.09 9.27
C GLY A 248 7.91 5.75 9.17
N ARG A 249 7.18 4.64 9.07
CA ARG A 249 7.73 3.28 8.93
C ARG A 249 8.06 2.90 7.48
N ALA A 250 7.31 3.43 6.52
CA ALA A 250 7.61 3.26 5.09
C ALA A 250 8.91 3.97 4.66
N MET A 251 9.32 5.02 5.37
CA MET A 251 10.55 5.79 5.10
C MET A 251 11.86 5.04 5.42
N ALA A 252 11.82 3.94 6.20
CA ALA A 252 13.01 3.22 6.64
C ALA A 252 13.45 2.07 5.70
N ALA A 253 12.63 1.69 4.70
CA ALA A 253 12.92 0.57 3.82
C ALA A 253 13.40 1.03 2.42
N PRO A 254 14.64 0.69 1.99
CA PRO A 254 15.11 0.99 0.64
C PRO A 254 14.37 0.17 -0.42
N ARG A 255 13.97 0.79 -1.55
CA ARG A 255 13.30 0.14 -2.71
C ARG A 255 14.09 -1.05 -3.31
N HIS A 256 15.42 -1.11 -3.16
CA HIS A 256 16.25 -2.25 -3.58
C HIS A 256 16.43 -3.33 -2.50
N ALA A 257 16.02 -3.08 -1.26
CA ALA A 257 16.17 -4.06 -0.19
C ALA A 257 15.17 -5.20 -0.36
N LEU A 258 13.89 -4.93 -0.66
CA LEU A 258 12.88 -5.98 -0.75
C LEU A 258 13.10 -6.89 -1.97
N GLN A 259 13.32 -6.33 -3.16
CA GLN A 259 13.63 -7.12 -4.37
C GLN A 259 14.89 -7.98 -4.16
N ARG A 260 15.96 -7.39 -3.62
CA ARG A 260 17.19 -8.13 -3.30
C ARG A 260 16.95 -9.21 -2.25
N LYS A 261 16.21 -8.91 -1.19
CA LYS A 261 15.85 -9.86 -0.13
C LYS A 261 14.97 -11.00 -0.64
N LEU A 262 14.01 -10.71 -1.51
CA LEU A 262 13.18 -11.73 -2.17
C LEU A 262 14.03 -12.64 -3.05
N LEU A 263 14.94 -12.08 -3.84
CA LEU A 263 15.83 -12.84 -4.71
C LEU A 263 16.86 -13.66 -3.90
N ASP A 264 17.46 -13.06 -2.87
CA ASP A 264 18.42 -13.73 -1.98
C ASP A 264 17.72 -14.84 -1.18
N GLY A 265 16.49 -14.60 -0.73
CA GLY A 265 15.65 -15.63 -0.10
C GLY A 265 15.28 -16.75 -1.05
N LEU A 266 14.94 -16.44 -2.30
CA LEU A 266 14.64 -17.46 -3.30
C LEU A 266 15.88 -18.31 -3.65
N ARG A 267 17.05 -17.68 -3.77
CA ARG A 267 18.34 -18.36 -3.96
C ARG A 267 18.69 -19.26 -2.77
N TYR A 268 18.49 -18.78 -1.55
CA TYR A 268 18.67 -19.59 -0.34
C TYR A 268 17.75 -20.82 -0.35
N LEU A 269 16.46 -20.61 -0.62
CA LEU A 269 15.49 -21.70 -0.66
C LEU A 269 15.85 -22.73 -1.73
N LEU A 270 16.24 -22.30 -2.93
CA LEU A 270 16.64 -23.21 -4.03
C LEU A 270 17.92 -23.99 -3.74
N LYS A 271 18.75 -23.49 -2.83
CA LYS A 271 19.99 -24.15 -2.43
C LYS A 271 19.79 -25.10 -1.24
N GLU A 272 19.01 -24.70 -0.24
CA GLU A 272 18.98 -25.37 1.07
C GLU A 272 17.63 -26.05 1.40
N GLU A 273 16.50 -25.63 0.82
CA GLU A 273 15.16 -26.09 1.26
C GLU A 273 14.26 -26.68 0.17
N LEU A 274 14.39 -26.22 -1.08
CA LEU A 274 13.54 -26.64 -2.19
C LEU A 274 14.19 -27.82 -2.91
N LYS A 275 13.44 -28.90 -3.06
CA LYS A 275 13.92 -30.09 -3.76
C LYS A 275 13.55 -30.02 -5.24
N LEU A 276 14.53 -29.79 -6.10
CA LEU A 276 14.35 -29.76 -7.56
C LEU A 276 14.52 -31.15 -8.18
N ASN A 277 13.80 -31.40 -9.28
CA ASN A 277 13.98 -32.54 -10.18
C ASN A 277 13.97 -33.93 -9.49
N GLN A 278 13.25 -34.07 -8.38
CA GLN A 278 13.08 -35.34 -7.68
C GLN A 278 12.08 -36.24 -8.42
N PRO A 279 12.28 -37.57 -8.39
CA PRO A 279 11.44 -38.54 -9.11
C PRO A 279 10.01 -38.67 -8.55
N GLN A 280 9.70 -38.11 -7.39
CA GLN A 280 8.38 -38.22 -6.73
C GLN A 280 7.85 -36.85 -6.26
N ALA A 281 8.32 -36.37 -5.10
CA ALA A 281 7.91 -35.08 -4.54
C ALA A 281 8.97 -34.02 -4.81
N SER A 282 8.74 -33.19 -5.82
CA SER A 282 9.57 -32.01 -6.14
C SER A 282 8.85 -30.72 -5.78
N ASP A 283 9.62 -29.75 -5.28
CA ASP A 283 9.15 -28.38 -5.08
C ASP A 283 9.27 -27.55 -6.38
N GLY A 284 9.98 -28.07 -7.38
CA GLY A 284 10.09 -27.46 -8.70
C GLY A 284 10.89 -28.29 -9.70
N TRP A 285 10.83 -27.88 -10.97
CA TRP A 285 11.50 -28.52 -12.10
C TRP A 285 12.30 -27.50 -12.90
N LEU A 286 13.56 -27.82 -13.17
CA LEU A 286 14.43 -27.01 -14.01
C LEU A 286 14.46 -27.60 -15.42
N THR A 287 14.01 -26.84 -16.40
CA THR A 287 14.17 -27.15 -17.85
C THR A 287 15.31 -26.31 -18.43
N GLU A 288 15.71 -26.54 -19.67
CA GLU A 288 16.79 -25.76 -20.32
C GLU A 288 16.53 -24.25 -20.29
N ASN A 289 15.27 -23.85 -20.46
CA ASN A 289 14.86 -22.46 -20.68
C ASN A 289 14.14 -21.81 -19.48
N ALA A 290 13.67 -22.60 -18.51
CA ALA A 290 12.85 -22.09 -17.41
C ALA A 290 12.98 -22.92 -16.13
N LEU A 291 12.89 -22.23 -15.00
CA LEU A 291 12.70 -22.82 -13.68
C LEU A 291 11.21 -22.74 -13.30
N TRP A 292 10.61 -23.89 -13.03
CA TRP A 292 9.20 -24.03 -12.67
C TRP A 292 9.08 -24.37 -11.19
N LEU A 293 8.56 -23.46 -10.37
CA LEU A 293 8.41 -23.66 -8.92
C LEU A 293 6.95 -23.78 -8.53
N VAL A 294 6.60 -24.78 -7.71
CA VAL A 294 5.21 -24.98 -7.28
C VAL A 294 4.76 -23.76 -6.47
N SER A 295 3.73 -23.06 -6.98
CA SER A 295 3.40 -21.69 -6.59
C SER A 295 3.10 -21.51 -5.11
N LYS A 296 2.33 -22.43 -4.52
CA LYS A 296 1.97 -22.43 -3.09
C LYS A 296 3.20 -22.71 -2.22
N THR A 297 3.94 -23.77 -2.55
CA THR A 297 5.09 -24.23 -1.75
C THR A 297 6.20 -23.19 -1.68
N VAL A 298 6.58 -22.62 -2.83
CA VAL A 298 7.63 -21.59 -2.87
C VAL A 298 7.21 -20.32 -2.14
N SER A 299 5.95 -19.91 -2.24
CA SER A 299 5.47 -18.68 -1.59
C SER A 299 5.36 -18.81 -0.08
N ASP A 300 4.88 -19.96 0.41
CA ASP A 300 4.79 -20.23 1.84
C ASP A 300 6.19 -20.30 2.47
N LYS A 301 7.13 -21.02 1.83
CA LYS A 301 8.53 -21.11 2.28
C LYS A 301 9.24 -19.76 2.20
N LEU A 302 9.07 -19.00 1.12
CA LEU A 302 9.71 -17.69 0.94
C LEU A 302 9.21 -16.68 1.97
N ARG A 303 7.91 -16.64 2.23
CA ARG A 303 7.35 -15.80 3.29
C ARG A 303 7.88 -16.20 4.66
N ALA A 304 7.89 -17.50 4.97
CA ALA A 304 8.41 -18.00 6.25
C ALA A 304 9.89 -17.65 6.45
N TYR A 305 10.71 -17.81 5.41
CA TYR A 305 12.12 -17.43 5.43
C TYR A 305 12.32 -15.94 5.66
N LEU A 306 11.62 -15.08 4.91
CA LEU A 306 11.78 -13.63 5.06
C LEU A 306 11.30 -13.15 6.45
N LEU A 307 10.25 -13.75 6.99
CA LEU A 307 9.75 -13.45 8.35
C LEU A 307 10.76 -13.87 9.41
N SER A 308 11.43 -15.01 9.25
CA SER A 308 12.45 -15.48 10.19
C SER A 308 13.70 -14.58 10.20
N GLN A 309 13.99 -13.92 9.08
CA GLN A 309 15.06 -12.93 8.95
C GLN A 309 14.67 -11.53 9.49
N GLY A 310 13.48 -11.38 10.07
CA GLY A 310 13.01 -10.10 10.64
C GLY A 310 12.83 -8.99 9.61
N ILE A 311 12.52 -9.36 8.35
CA ILE A 311 12.35 -8.41 7.26
C ILE A 311 10.93 -7.82 7.32
N ASP A 312 10.82 -6.51 7.53
CA ASP A 312 9.54 -5.81 7.46
C ASP A 312 9.09 -5.56 6.01
N GLY A 313 7.77 -5.51 5.77
CA GLY A 313 7.18 -5.26 4.44
C GLY A 313 6.92 -6.51 3.59
N ILE A 314 6.94 -7.70 4.19
CA ILE A 314 6.64 -8.95 3.48
C ILE A 314 5.14 -9.04 3.19
N PRO A 315 4.75 -9.43 1.96
CA PRO A 315 3.34 -9.59 1.62
C PRO A 315 2.62 -10.60 2.53
N SER A 316 1.46 -10.21 3.04
CA SER A 316 0.68 -10.98 4.03
C SER A 316 -0.03 -12.22 3.45
N SER A 317 -0.04 -12.39 2.13
CA SER A 317 -0.69 -13.50 1.42
C SER A 317 0.16 -13.98 0.24
N ASN A 318 -0.04 -15.24 -0.18
CA ASN A 318 0.66 -15.79 -1.35
C ASN A 318 0.33 -15.02 -2.63
N THR A 319 -0.92 -14.58 -2.79
CA THR A 319 -1.33 -13.71 -3.90
C THR A 319 -0.52 -12.42 -3.94
N ALA A 320 -0.28 -11.80 -2.80
CA ALA A 320 0.51 -10.59 -2.72
C ALA A 320 2.01 -10.86 -2.97
N VAL A 321 2.53 -12.03 -2.60
CA VAL A 321 3.90 -12.47 -2.98
C VAL A 321 4.01 -12.63 -4.50
N PHE A 322 3.02 -13.24 -5.16
CA PHE A 322 3.00 -13.40 -6.62
C PHE A 322 3.07 -12.06 -7.34
N ASN A 323 2.23 -11.11 -6.92
CA ASN A 323 2.18 -9.78 -7.52
C ASN A 323 3.52 -9.05 -7.34
N VAL A 324 4.09 -9.07 -6.13
CA VAL A 324 5.38 -8.43 -5.87
C VAL A 324 6.52 -9.06 -6.69
N LEU A 325 6.52 -10.40 -6.87
CA LEU A 325 7.50 -11.06 -7.72
C LEU A 325 7.32 -10.70 -9.21
N GLN A 326 6.08 -10.53 -9.67
CA GLN A 326 5.74 -10.09 -11.04
C GLN A 326 6.13 -8.62 -11.27
N ASP A 327 5.73 -7.71 -10.38
CA ASP A 327 5.99 -6.26 -10.45
C ASP A 327 7.49 -5.94 -10.48
N HIS A 328 8.31 -6.77 -9.84
CA HIS A 328 9.77 -6.66 -9.86
C HIS A 328 10.45 -7.39 -11.03
N GLY A 329 9.68 -7.95 -11.98
CA GLY A 329 10.20 -8.62 -13.17
C GLY A 329 10.97 -9.92 -12.87
N MET A 330 10.72 -10.55 -11.72
CA MET A 330 11.38 -11.81 -11.33
C MET A 330 10.68 -13.05 -11.90
N LEU A 331 9.44 -12.91 -12.40
CA LEU A 331 8.65 -13.98 -13.00
C LEU A 331 8.53 -13.80 -14.51
N GLN A 332 8.50 -14.92 -15.24
CA GLN A 332 7.99 -14.98 -16.60
C GLN A 332 6.47 -15.12 -16.52
N VAL A 333 5.74 -14.12 -17.00
CA VAL A 333 4.27 -14.08 -16.95
C VAL A 333 3.65 -14.93 -18.06
N THR A 334 2.43 -15.39 -17.85
CA THR A 334 1.65 -16.07 -18.90
C THR A 334 1.34 -15.12 -20.06
N PRO A 335 0.90 -15.63 -21.23
CA PRO A 335 0.41 -14.79 -22.33
C PRO A 335 -0.78 -13.87 -21.95
N GLU A 336 -1.45 -14.16 -20.83
CA GLU A 336 -2.54 -13.36 -20.25
C GLU A 336 -2.04 -12.39 -19.16
N ASP A 337 -0.73 -12.20 -19.03
CA ASP A 337 -0.06 -11.35 -18.03
C ASP A 337 -0.37 -11.75 -16.57
N LYS A 338 -0.45 -13.06 -16.29
CA LYS A 338 -0.62 -13.60 -14.94
C LYS A 338 0.66 -14.23 -14.43
N ALA A 339 0.90 -14.13 -13.12
CA ALA A 339 2.04 -14.74 -12.44
C ALA A 339 2.01 -16.29 -12.38
N ILE A 340 0.82 -16.89 -12.40
CA ILE A 340 0.63 -18.33 -12.18
C ILE A 340 0.43 -19.06 -13.51
N TRP A 341 1.29 -20.04 -13.76
CA TRP A 341 1.16 -20.99 -14.85
C TRP A 341 0.45 -22.26 -14.41
N LYS A 342 -0.30 -22.88 -15.32
CA LYS A 342 -0.77 -24.26 -15.15
C LYS A 342 -0.03 -25.12 -16.16
N ALA A 343 0.70 -26.13 -15.68
CA ALA A 343 1.48 -27.00 -16.54
C ALA A 343 1.47 -28.43 -16.01
N THR A 344 1.59 -29.36 -16.95
CA THR A 344 1.64 -30.80 -16.69
C THR A 344 3.08 -31.28 -16.79
N VAL A 345 3.59 -31.83 -15.69
CA VAL A 345 4.92 -32.43 -15.63
C VAL A 345 4.79 -33.91 -15.97
N THR A 346 5.62 -34.40 -16.89
CA THR A 346 5.70 -35.82 -17.25
C THR A 346 7.13 -36.33 -17.06
N SER A 347 7.32 -37.33 -16.20
CA SER A 347 8.61 -37.98 -15.96
C SER A 347 8.99 -38.95 -17.10
N ASP A 348 10.27 -39.30 -17.14
CA ASP A 348 10.82 -40.37 -17.98
C ASP A 348 10.24 -41.77 -17.67
N THR A 349 9.71 -41.95 -16.45
CA THR A 349 9.03 -43.16 -15.98
C THR A 349 7.53 -43.21 -16.32
N GLY A 350 6.99 -42.19 -17.00
CA GLY A 350 5.59 -42.12 -17.43
C GLY A 350 4.61 -41.59 -16.38
N TRP A 351 5.08 -41.10 -15.22
CA TRP A 351 4.24 -40.39 -14.26
C TRP A 351 3.92 -38.98 -14.79
N SER A 352 2.65 -38.58 -14.73
CA SER A 352 2.20 -37.27 -15.23
C SER A 352 1.23 -36.62 -14.25
N HIS A 353 1.44 -35.34 -13.95
CA HIS A 353 0.58 -34.59 -13.03
C HIS A 353 0.62 -33.08 -13.31
N SER A 354 -0.54 -32.42 -13.18
CA SER A 354 -0.67 -30.97 -13.39
C SER A 354 -0.50 -30.20 -12.10
N PHE A 355 0.27 -29.10 -12.14
CA PHE A 355 0.48 -28.21 -11.00
C PHE A 355 0.30 -26.75 -11.41
N THR A 356 0.27 -25.89 -10.40
CA THR A 356 0.36 -24.44 -10.58
C THR A 356 1.77 -23.96 -10.25
N PHE A 357 2.35 -23.19 -11.16
CA PHE A 357 3.76 -22.82 -11.13
C PHE A 357 3.98 -21.31 -11.13
N LEU A 358 5.07 -20.90 -10.51
CA LEU A 358 5.78 -19.67 -10.85
C LEU A 358 6.91 -20.06 -11.81
N LYS A 359 6.99 -19.36 -12.95
CA LYS A 359 8.01 -19.58 -13.98
C LYS A 359 9.07 -18.50 -13.88
N LEU A 360 10.34 -18.86 -13.79
CA LEU A 360 11.47 -17.94 -13.67
C LEU A 360 12.53 -18.23 -14.73
N SER A 361 13.26 -17.19 -15.13
CA SER A 361 14.50 -17.38 -15.89
C SER A 361 15.56 -17.99 -14.98
N PRO A 362 16.19 -19.13 -15.35
CA PRO A 362 17.19 -19.73 -14.46
C PRO A 362 18.46 -18.87 -14.30
N ALA A 363 18.70 -17.90 -15.21
CA ALA A 363 19.77 -16.91 -15.09
C ALA A 363 19.57 -15.91 -13.93
N LEU A 364 18.35 -15.78 -13.39
CA LEU A 364 18.10 -14.98 -12.18
C LEU A 364 18.67 -15.65 -10.93
N ILE A 365 18.79 -16.98 -10.94
CA ILE A 365 19.17 -17.78 -9.77
C ILE A 365 20.62 -18.25 -9.86
N TRP A 366 21.04 -18.81 -11.01
CA TRP A 366 22.35 -19.44 -11.18
C TRP A 366 23.13 -18.83 -12.34
N GLU A 367 24.44 -18.71 -12.14
CA GLU A 367 25.41 -18.60 -13.21
C GLU A 367 25.48 -19.91 -14.02
N PRO A 368 25.89 -19.88 -15.31
CA PRO A 368 25.93 -21.08 -16.14
C PRO A 368 26.75 -22.24 -15.56
N SER A 369 27.80 -21.96 -14.77
CA SER A 369 28.67 -22.95 -14.12
C SER A 369 28.03 -23.63 -12.90
N ASP A 370 27.09 -22.97 -12.24
CA ASP A 370 26.52 -23.38 -10.94
C ASP A 370 25.10 -23.94 -11.09
N ARG A 371 24.63 -24.07 -12.35
CA ARG A 371 23.28 -24.52 -12.68
C ARG A 371 23.14 -26.04 -12.51
N PRO A 372 22.12 -26.53 -11.79
CA PRO A 372 21.81 -27.96 -11.70
C PRO A 372 21.47 -28.60 -13.06
N ALA A 373 21.62 -29.92 -13.16
CA ALA A 373 21.24 -30.64 -14.38
C ALA A 373 19.74 -30.46 -14.69
N PRO A 374 19.36 -30.22 -15.95
CA PRO A 374 17.96 -30.09 -16.33
C PRO A 374 17.21 -31.40 -16.10
N PHE A 375 15.92 -31.27 -15.82
CA PHE A 375 14.99 -32.38 -15.66
C PHE A 375 14.92 -33.19 -16.95
N ALA A 376 15.05 -34.52 -16.85
CA ALA A 376 15.01 -35.43 -18.00
C ALA A 376 13.61 -35.61 -18.61
N GLY A 377 12.56 -35.29 -17.84
CA GLY A 377 11.18 -35.31 -18.32
C GLY A 377 10.76 -34.00 -18.99
N THR A 378 9.46 -33.85 -19.24
CA THR A 378 8.89 -32.67 -19.93
C THR A 378 7.94 -31.91 -19.03
N VAL A 379 7.90 -30.59 -19.18
CA VAL A 379 6.89 -29.71 -18.56
C VAL A 379 6.12 -29.05 -19.71
N ALA A 380 4.87 -29.46 -19.89
CA ALA A 380 4.01 -28.97 -20.96
C ALA A 380 2.97 -27.98 -20.40
N GLU A 381 2.84 -26.82 -21.04
CA GLU A 381 1.89 -25.79 -20.65
C GLU A 381 0.46 -26.20 -21.06
N ASP A 382 -0.50 -26.09 -20.13
CA ASP A 382 -1.90 -26.41 -20.44
C ASP A 382 -2.52 -25.22 -21.19
N ALA A 383 -3.10 -25.45 -22.37
CA ALA A 383 -3.79 -24.40 -23.14
C ALA A 383 -5.04 -23.89 -22.39
N ALA A 384 -5.20 -22.57 -22.33
CA ALA A 384 -6.21 -21.90 -21.50
C ALA A 384 -7.66 -22.34 -21.81
N GLY A 385 -8.39 -22.78 -20.77
CA GLY A 385 -9.84 -22.97 -20.83
C GLY A 385 -10.49 -23.71 -19.65
N VAL A 386 -11.42 -23.00 -19.00
CA VAL A 386 -12.56 -23.45 -18.15
C VAL A 386 -12.32 -23.66 -16.64
N ASP A 387 -13.31 -23.13 -15.91
CA ASP A 387 -13.48 -22.85 -14.48
C ASP A 387 -13.20 -23.98 -13.47
N ALA A 388 -13.06 -23.49 -12.24
CA ALA A 388 -12.88 -24.19 -10.98
C ALA A 388 -13.76 -25.43 -10.80
N ALA A 389 -13.11 -26.54 -10.46
CA ALA A 389 -13.62 -27.56 -9.57
C ALA A 389 -12.55 -27.84 -8.51
N GLU A 390 -12.98 -27.86 -7.25
CA GLU A 390 -12.24 -28.37 -6.09
C GLU A 390 -11.78 -29.81 -6.37
N ASP A 391 -10.60 -30.21 -5.87
CA ASP A 391 -10.55 -31.05 -4.67
C ASP A 391 -9.12 -31.52 -4.28
N SER A 392 -8.97 -31.73 -2.98
CA SER A 392 -8.16 -32.74 -2.28
C SER A 392 -6.64 -32.75 -2.37
N GLY A 393 -6.04 -32.39 -1.24
CA GLY A 393 -4.79 -33.01 -0.80
C GLY A 393 -5.07 -34.35 -0.12
N ALA A 394 -4.33 -35.39 -0.49
CA ALA A 394 -4.03 -36.51 0.40
C ALA A 394 -2.78 -37.29 -0.08
N SER A 395 -1.91 -37.59 0.89
CA SER A 395 -0.77 -38.52 0.83
C SER A 395 -1.22 -39.98 0.65
N PRO A 396 -0.31 -40.92 0.29
CA PRO A 396 -0.68 -42.18 -0.33
C PRO A 396 -1.04 -43.26 0.69
N THR A 397 -2.03 -44.09 0.36
CA THR A 397 -2.21 -45.38 1.04
C THR A 397 -2.48 -46.49 0.02
N THR A 398 -1.87 -47.61 0.33
CA THR A 398 -1.63 -48.84 -0.43
C THR A 398 -2.88 -49.64 -0.82
N SER A 399 -2.88 -50.12 -2.07
CA SER A 399 -3.39 -51.40 -2.61
C SER A 399 -4.49 -52.18 -1.87
N SER A 400 -5.60 -52.49 -2.56
CA SER A 400 -5.89 -53.85 -3.13
C SER A 400 -7.33 -54.00 -3.70
N THR A 401 -7.38 -54.53 -4.92
CA THR A 401 -8.33 -55.47 -5.57
C THR A 401 -9.78 -55.62 -5.06
N SER A 402 -10.78 -55.43 -5.94
CA SER A 402 -11.61 -56.50 -6.53
C SER A 402 -12.96 -56.04 -7.15
N VAL A 403 -13.12 -56.40 -8.43
CA VAL A 403 -14.29 -56.89 -9.20
C VAL A 403 -15.74 -56.49 -8.82
N SER A 404 -16.46 -56.00 -9.84
CA SER A 404 -17.92 -55.86 -10.04
C SER A 404 -18.75 -57.17 -9.81
N PRO A 405 -20.09 -57.27 -10.04
CA PRO A 405 -21.05 -56.30 -10.60
C PRO A 405 -22.53 -56.36 -10.07
N PHE A 406 -23.34 -55.39 -10.54
CA PHE A 406 -24.75 -55.47 -11.01
C PHE A 406 -25.97 -55.78 -10.08
N VAL A 407 -27.10 -55.15 -10.49
CA VAL A 407 -28.53 -55.31 -10.14
C VAL A 407 -28.95 -54.76 -8.76
N GLY A 408 -29.98 -53.93 -8.59
CA GLY A 408 -31.05 -53.43 -9.45
C GLY A 408 -32.27 -53.12 -8.57
N GLY A 409 -33.14 -52.21 -9.03
CA GLY A 409 -34.48 -51.98 -8.48
C GLY A 409 -34.57 -50.83 -7.46
N THR A 410 -35.06 -49.64 -7.87
CA THR A 410 -36.48 -49.22 -7.77
C THR A 410 -36.91 -48.88 -6.34
N HIS A 411 -37.47 -47.73 -5.97
CA HIS A 411 -38.48 -46.90 -6.63
C HIS A 411 -38.61 -45.55 -5.86
N THR A 412 -39.08 -44.53 -6.58
CA THR A 412 -40.02 -43.44 -6.14
C THR A 412 -39.57 -42.42 -5.08
N ALA A 413 -39.86 -41.12 -5.17
CA ALA A 413 -40.63 -40.33 -6.11
C ALA A 413 -40.25 -38.83 -5.99
N SER A 414 -40.31 -38.15 -7.14
CA SER A 414 -40.53 -36.71 -7.41
C SER A 414 -41.69 -36.10 -6.56
N PRO A 415 -41.94 -34.76 -6.52
CA PRO A 415 -41.81 -33.84 -7.67
C PRO A 415 -41.51 -32.34 -7.43
N ASP A 416 -41.29 -31.66 -8.58
CA ASP A 416 -41.69 -30.30 -8.99
C ASP A 416 -41.38 -29.09 -8.07
N ALA A 417 -41.00 -27.91 -8.55
CA ALA A 417 -41.29 -27.30 -9.84
C ALA A 417 -40.35 -26.10 -10.14
N THR A 418 -40.01 -25.97 -11.43
CA THR A 418 -39.98 -24.75 -12.28
C THR A 418 -39.35 -23.41 -11.82
N ILE A 419 -38.22 -23.10 -12.47
CA ILE A 419 -37.91 -21.94 -13.35
C ILE A 419 -38.47 -20.55 -12.98
N ALA A 420 -37.55 -19.60 -12.74
CA ALA A 420 -37.64 -18.22 -13.26
C ALA A 420 -36.25 -17.58 -13.46
N LYS A 421 -36.10 -16.86 -14.59
CA LYS A 421 -34.90 -16.19 -15.13
C LYS A 421 -34.79 -14.73 -14.61
N PRO A 422 -33.60 -14.08 -14.60
CA PRO A 422 -33.34 -12.84 -13.85
C PRO A 422 -33.32 -11.54 -14.69
N ALA A 423 -33.44 -10.39 -14.03
CA ALA A 423 -32.97 -9.05 -14.47
C ALA A 423 -33.01 -8.03 -13.28
N PRO A 424 -32.42 -6.81 -13.36
CA PRO A 424 -31.25 -6.43 -12.55
C PRO A 424 -31.37 -5.08 -11.78
N ALA A 425 -30.27 -4.69 -11.11
CA ALA A 425 -29.73 -3.32 -10.87
C ALA A 425 -29.61 -2.81 -9.41
N GLY A 426 -28.49 -2.10 -9.19
CA GLY A 426 -28.17 -1.19 -8.06
C GLY A 426 -27.46 -1.89 -6.89
N SER A 427 -26.35 -1.44 -6.32
CA SER A 427 -25.57 -0.19 -6.39
C SER A 427 -24.29 -0.43 -5.58
N VAL A 428 -23.13 0.00 -6.07
CA VAL A 428 -21.85 -0.07 -5.35
C VAL A 428 -21.71 1.16 -4.44
N PRO A 429 -21.48 1.03 -3.12
CA PRO A 429 -21.08 2.17 -2.30
C PRO A 429 -19.58 2.44 -2.47
N VAL A 430 -19.28 3.69 -2.80
CA VAL A 430 -17.93 4.28 -2.85
C VAL A 430 -17.40 4.43 -1.41
N GLN A 431 -16.20 3.92 -1.13
CA GLN A 431 -15.47 4.18 0.12
C GLN A 431 -14.75 5.52 -0.02
N VAL A 432 -15.16 6.53 0.74
CA VAL A 432 -14.60 7.90 0.67
C VAL A 432 -13.86 8.35 1.95
N ASP A 433 -13.77 7.52 3.00
CA ASP A 433 -13.56 8.05 4.35
C ASP A 433 -12.13 7.99 4.92
N ALA A 434 -11.13 7.47 4.19
CA ALA A 434 -9.77 7.28 4.76
C ALA A 434 -8.79 8.45 4.49
N MET A 435 -9.08 9.31 3.50
CA MET A 435 -8.23 10.46 3.15
C MET A 435 -8.61 11.75 3.88
N GLU A 436 -9.80 11.82 4.47
CA GLU A 436 -10.36 13.05 5.04
C GLU A 436 -9.79 13.37 6.44
N ASP A 437 -9.58 12.35 7.27
CA ASP A 437 -9.14 12.51 8.66
C ASP A 437 -7.65 12.87 8.80
N LEU A 438 -6.78 12.48 7.87
CA LEU A 438 -5.34 12.68 8.03
C LEU A 438 -4.82 14.04 7.50
N LEU A 439 -5.57 14.68 6.61
CA LEU A 439 -5.22 15.98 6.03
C LEU A 439 -5.86 17.17 6.78
N SER A 440 -6.92 16.94 7.57
CA SER A 440 -7.55 17.93 8.45
C SER A 440 -6.77 18.13 9.77
N LEU A 441 -6.14 17.08 10.30
CA LEU A 441 -5.45 17.08 11.60
C LEU A 441 -4.12 17.86 11.68
N ILE A 442 -3.64 18.47 10.58
CA ILE A 442 -2.31 19.13 10.53
C ILE A 442 -2.41 20.63 10.12
N SER A 443 -3.61 21.21 10.06
CA SER A 443 -3.80 22.61 9.63
C SER A 443 -3.72 23.67 10.75
N ASN A 444 -3.23 23.34 11.96
CA ASN A 444 -3.05 24.34 13.03
C ASN A 444 -1.60 24.85 13.07
N PRO A 445 -1.37 26.18 12.97
CA PRO A 445 -0.04 26.76 13.14
C PRO A 445 0.35 26.74 14.62
N SER A 446 1.55 26.25 14.94
CA SER A 446 2.16 26.47 16.26
C SER A 446 2.45 27.95 16.47
N PRO A 447 2.22 28.52 17.67
CA PRO A 447 2.67 29.87 17.98
C PRO A 447 4.22 29.90 18.09
N PRO A 448 4.87 31.05 17.82
CA PRO A 448 6.32 31.16 17.88
C PRO A 448 6.76 31.19 19.35
N MET A 449 7.73 30.35 19.71
CA MET A 449 8.35 30.40 21.04
C MET A 449 9.65 31.22 20.94
N GLU A 450 9.66 32.32 21.69
CA GLU A 450 10.74 33.29 21.83
C GLU A 450 12.05 32.64 22.30
N ALA A 451 13.16 33.23 21.86
CA ALA A 451 14.50 32.93 22.33
C ALA A 451 14.70 33.40 23.77
N VAL A 452 15.28 32.54 24.63
CA VAL A 452 16.04 32.98 25.80
C VAL A 452 17.28 32.08 25.96
N ALA A 453 18.41 32.74 26.19
CA ALA A 453 19.77 32.26 26.18
C ALA A 453 20.19 31.44 27.42
N GLU A 454 21.41 30.90 27.30
CA GLU A 454 22.23 30.10 28.23
C GLU A 454 22.29 30.58 29.69
N GLU A 455 22.46 29.64 30.64
CA GLU A 455 23.69 29.57 31.46
C GLU A 455 23.82 28.23 32.21
N ALA A 456 25.07 27.81 32.40
CA ALA A 456 25.52 26.58 33.05
C ALA A 456 25.91 26.83 34.51
N ALA A 457 25.73 25.84 35.40
CA ALA A 457 26.63 25.59 36.53
C ALA A 457 26.36 24.25 37.25
N SER A 458 27.45 23.71 37.78
CA SER A 458 27.71 22.41 38.42
C SER A 458 27.21 22.28 39.87
N GLY A 459 27.08 21.04 40.38
CA GLY A 459 27.02 20.77 41.83
C GLY A 459 26.64 19.34 42.23
N LEU A 460 27.53 18.66 42.95
CA LEU A 460 27.53 17.23 43.31
C LEU A 460 27.10 17.00 44.79
N MET A 461 26.67 15.76 45.10
CA MET A 461 26.85 14.99 46.37
C MET A 461 25.83 14.98 47.53
N THR A 462 25.29 13.76 47.78
CA THR A 462 25.14 12.99 49.08
C THR A 462 24.24 13.50 50.23
N SER A 463 23.57 12.72 51.09
CA SER A 463 23.43 11.28 51.43
C SER A 463 22.19 11.06 52.33
N GLU A 464 21.68 9.81 52.40
CA GLU A 464 21.07 9.05 53.56
C GLU A 464 20.07 9.73 54.53
N THR A 465 19.03 9.13 55.12
CA THR A 465 18.64 7.73 55.46
C THR A 465 17.15 7.71 55.87
N ALA A 466 16.49 6.54 55.76
CA ALA A 466 15.17 6.25 56.36
C ALA A 466 15.28 5.89 57.85
N PRO A 467 14.16 5.87 58.62
CA PRO A 467 13.55 4.56 58.88
C PRO A 467 12.01 4.51 58.92
N THR A 468 11.57 3.26 58.82
CA THR A 468 10.24 2.62 58.74
C THR A 468 9.20 2.99 59.80
N SER A 469 7.93 3.09 59.40
CA SER A 469 6.72 2.78 60.20
C SER A 469 5.46 2.65 59.31
N THR A 470 4.81 1.49 59.32
CA THR A 470 3.43 1.20 58.85
C THR A 470 2.81 0.25 59.88
N PRO A 471 1.47 0.24 60.15
CA PRO A 471 0.40 0.15 59.13
C PRO A 471 -0.94 0.91 59.38
N THR A 472 -1.52 1.45 58.28
CA THR A 472 -2.90 1.26 57.69
C THR A 472 -4.20 1.38 58.56
N PRO A 473 -5.43 1.74 58.06
CA PRO A 473 -5.89 2.41 56.80
C PRO A 473 -6.91 3.60 56.95
N ALA A 474 -7.06 4.37 55.86
CA ALA A 474 -8.25 5.11 55.33
C ALA A 474 -8.79 6.37 56.07
N PRO A 475 -9.47 7.33 55.39
CA PRO A 475 -9.91 7.36 53.99
C PRO A 475 -9.30 8.50 53.13
N GLU A 476 -9.31 8.30 51.81
CA GLU A 476 -8.97 9.29 50.79
C GLU A 476 -10.07 10.37 50.70
N PRO A 477 -9.73 11.67 50.50
CA PRO A 477 -10.71 12.67 50.14
C PRO A 477 -10.97 12.65 48.64
N GLU A 478 -12.24 12.57 48.29
CA GLU A 478 -12.76 12.70 46.93
C GLU A 478 -12.70 14.15 46.42
N GLU A 479 -12.61 14.23 45.09
CA GLU A 479 -12.92 15.34 44.17
C GLU A 479 -11.96 16.52 43.98
N ASN A 480 -11.34 16.57 42.78
CA ASN A 480 -11.73 17.63 41.83
C ASN A 480 -11.48 17.25 40.35
N LEU A 481 -12.43 17.62 39.49
CA LEU A 481 -12.51 17.33 38.06
C LEU A 481 -11.47 18.14 37.26
N SER A 482 -10.56 17.44 36.58
CA SER A 482 -9.68 17.97 35.51
C SER A 482 -9.38 16.86 34.51
N PRO A 483 -9.59 17.02 33.19
CA PRO A 483 -9.49 15.94 32.21
C PRO A 483 -8.04 15.78 31.69
N GLN A 484 -7.12 15.48 32.60
CA GLN A 484 -5.79 14.97 32.26
C GLN A 484 -5.52 13.74 33.12
N THR A 485 -6.32 12.69 32.91
CA THR A 485 -6.16 11.41 33.60
C THR A 485 -4.95 10.68 33.05
N THR A 486 -3.92 10.51 33.88
CA THR A 486 -2.71 9.76 33.55
C THR A 486 -3.09 8.34 33.12
N PRO A 487 -2.59 7.83 31.97
CA PRO A 487 -2.90 6.47 31.53
C PRO A 487 -2.51 5.45 32.60
N SER A 488 -3.45 4.61 32.99
CA SER A 488 -3.26 3.57 34.00
C SER A 488 -4.19 2.40 33.75
N ALA A 489 -4.01 1.30 34.48
CA ALA A 489 -4.91 0.15 34.38
C ALA A 489 -6.35 0.50 34.79
N LYS A 490 -6.51 1.34 35.83
CA LYS A 490 -7.83 1.83 36.27
C LYS A 490 -8.45 2.72 35.19
N HIS A 491 -7.65 3.59 34.58
CA HIS A 491 -8.10 4.43 33.47
C HIS A 491 -8.56 3.60 32.26
N PHE A 492 -7.83 2.53 31.93
CA PHE A 492 -8.25 1.57 30.90
C PHE A 492 -9.64 0.97 31.19
N MET A 493 -9.90 0.58 32.44
CA MET A 493 -11.21 0.03 32.83
C MET A 493 -12.34 1.08 32.73
N VAL A 494 -12.07 2.32 33.15
CA VAL A 494 -13.03 3.43 33.01
C VAL A 494 -13.33 3.71 31.54
N TRP A 495 -12.28 3.84 30.71
CA TRP A 495 -12.42 4.02 29.26
C TRP A 495 -13.22 2.90 28.60
N LEU A 496 -13.02 1.65 29.04
CA LEU A 496 -13.75 0.51 28.52
C LEU A 496 -15.24 0.60 28.88
N LYS A 497 -15.57 0.94 30.14
CA LYS A 497 -16.96 1.13 30.60
C LYS A 497 -17.65 2.29 29.88
N GLU A 498 -16.98 3.45 29.79
CA GLU A 498 -17.51 4.65 29.11
C GLU A 498 -17.65 4.43 27.60
N GLY A 499 -16.67 3.79 26.96
CA GLY A 499 -16.70 3.48 25.53
C GLY A 499 -17.88 2.58 25.17
N ILE A 500 -18.21 1.61 26.02
CA ILE A 500 -19.39 0.75 25.86
C ILE A 500 -20.68 1.55 26.11
N ALA A 501 -20.75 2.33 27.20
CA ALA A 501 -21.93 3.12 27.55
C ALA A 501 -22.29 4.15 26.46
N CYS A 502 -21.29 4.83 25.89
CA CYS A 502 -21.44 5.80 24.80
C CYS A 502 -21.50 5.14 23.40
N ARG A 503 -21.53 3.80 23.32
CA ARG A 503 -21.55 3.02 22.06
C ARG A 503 -20.36 3.28 21.10
N LYS A 504 -19.27 3.83 21.61
CA LYS A 504 -17.99 3.99 20.89
C LYS A 504 -17.29 2.65 20.70
N LEU A 505 -17.46 1.74 21.66
CA LEU A 505 -17.02 0.34 21.60
C LEU A 505 -18.24 -0.55 21.38
N ILE A 506 -18.34 -1.10 20.17
CA ILE A 506 -19.40 -2.05 19.80
C ILE A 506 -19.09 -3.39 20.49
N ILE A 507 -20.13 -4.02 21.05
CA ILE A 507 -20.06 -5.33 21.68
C ILE A 507 -20.76 -6.39 20.82
N ASN A 508 -20.33 -7.65 20.89
CA ASN A 508 -21.01 -8.80 20.24
C ASN A 508 -21.22 -8.71 18.72
N ASP A 509 -20.48 -7.82 18.04
CA ASP A 509 -20.45 -7.71 16.58
C ASP A 509 -19.25 -8.46 15.98
N ALA A 510 -19.27 -8.75 14.68
CA ALA A 510 -18.18 -9.42 13.97
C ALA A 510 -16.82 -8.71 14.08
N LYS A 511 -16.80 -7.39 14.30
CA LYS A 511 -15.58 -6.60 14.51
C LYS A 511 -15.42 -6.06 15.94
N ALA A 512 -16.26 -6.48 16.88
CA ALA A 512 -16.20 -6.02 18.26
C ALA A 512 -14.90 -6.45 18.93
N LEU A 513 -14.39 -5.60 19.83
CA LEU A 513 -13.22 -5.90 20.67
C LEU A 513 -13.62 -6.41 22.06
N VAL A 514 -14.92 -6.39 22.35
CA VAL A 514 -15.53 -6.82 23.60
C VAL A 514 -16.71 -7.73 23.25
N HIS A 515 -16.75 -8.90 23.87
CA HIS A 515 -17.86 -9.84 23.73
C HIS A 515 -18.34 -10.31 25.09
N THR A 516 -19.58 -10.80 25.16
CA THR A 516 -20.06 -11.58 26.29
C THR A 516 -20.08 -13.05 25.89
N VAL A 517 -19.54 -13.94 26.71
CA VAL A 517 -19.49 -15.39 26.48
C VAL A 517 -19.47 -16.11 27.82
N ASP A 518 -20.22 -17.20 27.93
CA ASP A 518 -20.43 -17.97 29.17
C ASP A 518 -20.75 -17.10 30.41
N GLY A 519 -21.54 -16.04 30.20
CA GLY A 519 -22.05 -15.18 31.26
C GLY A 519 -21.01 -14.18 31.81
N THR A 520 -19.87 -14.00 31.13
CA THR A 520 -18.87 -13.00 31.50
C THR A 520 -18.30 -12.30 30.26
N VAL A 521 -17.42 -11.32 30.47
CA VAL A 521 -16.87 -10.46 29.41
C VAL A 521 -15.55 -11.00 28.88
N TYR A 522 -15.43 -11.05 27.57
CA TYR A 522 -14.24 -11.43 26.83
C TYR A 522 -13.66 -10.23 26.08
N LEU A 523 -12.42 -9.88 26.40
CA LEU A 523 -11.69 -8.76 25.83
C LEU A 523 -10.68 -9.27 24.80
N VAL A 524 -10.85 -8.89 23.53
CA VAL A 524 -10.03 -9.38 22.42
C VAL A 524 -8.64 -8.74 22.45
N SER A 525 -7.60 -9.56 22.59
CA SER A 525 -6.19 -9.12 22.65
C SER A 525 -5.46 -9.47 21.35
N PRO A 526 -4.59 -8.60 20.80
CA PRO A 526 -4.16 -7.31 21.36
C PRO A 526 -5.10 -6.13 21.05
N GLY A 527 -6.16 -6.35 20.25
CA GLY A 527 -6.95 -5.28 19.64
C GLY A 527 -7.53 -4.25 20.62
N VAL A 528 -8.07 -4.67 21.76
CA VAL A 528 -8.63 -3.76 22.77
C VAL A 528 -7.57 -2.82 23.37
N PHE A 529 -6.35 -3.32 23.60
CA PHE A 529 -5.25 -2.53 24.15
C PHE A 529 -4.62 -1.61 23.11
N GLN A 530 -4.54 -2.07 21.86
CA GLN A 530 -4.12 -1.23 20.74
C GLN A 530 -5.07 -0.05 20.54
N ARG A 531 -6.39 -0.31 20.60
CA ARG A 531 -7.39 0.75 20.49
C ARG A 531 -7.27 1.78 21.61
N TYR A 532 -7.09 1.33 22.86
CA TYR A 532 -6.87 2.24 23.97
C TYR A 532 -5.58 3.06 23.82
N ALA A 533 -4.47 2.44 23.40
CA ALA A 533 -3.19 3.13 23.22
C ALA A 533 -3.26 4.21 22.12
N GLN A 534 -4.00 3.95 21.02
CA GLN A 534 -4.25 4.93 19.97
C GLN A 534 -5.02 6.16 20.47
N GLU A 535 -5.98 5.97 21.38
CA GLU A 535 -6.76 7.07 21.95
C GLU A 535 -6.02 7.82 23.07
N HIS A 536 -4.90 7.27 23.58
CA HIS A 536 -4.10 7.85 24.67
C HIS A 536 -2.61 7.85 24.34
N PRO A 537 -2.12 8.79 23.50
CA PRO A 537 -0.73 8.84 23.04
C PRO A 537 0.31 8.96 24.17
N GLN A 538 -0.10 9.46 25.33
CA GLN A 538 0.70 9.51 26.57
C GLN A 538 1.22 8.12 26.99
N THR A 539 0.52 7.04 26.61
CA THR A 539 0.97 5.65 26.84
C THR A 539 2.30 5.35 26.15
N ALA A 540 2.60 5.96 25.00
CA ALA A 540 3.84 5.73 24.27
C ALA A 540 5.08 6.25 25.01
N ALA A 541 4.95 7.39 25.71
CA ALA A 541 6.04 7.93 26.54
C ALA A 541 6.34 7.02 27.74
N LEU A 542 5.29 6.50 28.38
CA LEU A 542 5.43 5.58 29.51
C LEU A 542 5.92 4.19 29.07
N ALA A 543 5.54 3.74 27.87
CA ALA A 543 5.98 2.48 27.29
C ALA A 543 7.47 2.50 26.90
N LYS A 544 7.98 3.65 26.44
CA LYS A 544 9.42 3.85 26.19
C LYS A 544 10.27 3.69 27.45
N GLN A 545 9.78 4.17 28.61
CA GLN A 545 10.49 4.00 29.89
C GLN A 545 10.64 2.52 30.27
N ASP A 546 9.62 1.72 29.97
CA ASP A 546 9.57 0.28 30.25
C ASP A 546 10.12 -0.58 29.08
N ALA A 547 10.66 0.03 28.02
CA ALA A 547 11.17 -0.62 26.80
C ALA A 547 10.20 -1.65 26.16
N VAL A 548 8.91 -1.34 26.13
CA VAL A 548 7.85 -2.19 25.55
C VAL A 548 7.01 -1.43 24.52
N ALA A 549 6.23 -2.14 23.71
CA ALA A 549 5.22 -1.50 22.88
C ALA A 549 4.12 -0.84 23.75
N ASP A 550 3.54 0.24 23.24
CA ASP A 550 2.46 1.00 23.87
C ASP A 550 1.27 0.14 24.33
N TRP A 551 0.74 -0.73 23.48
CA TRP A 551 -0.36 -1.63 23.83
C TRP A 551 0.07 -2.70 24.85
N GLN A 552 1.31 -3.20 24.79
CA GLN A 552 1.85 -4.16 25.75
C GLN A 552 2.01 -3.53 27.14
N TRP A 553 2.36 -2.24 27.18
CA TRP A 553 2.49 -1.48 28.41
C TRP A 553 1.15 -1.41 29.18
N VAL A 554 0.06 -1.18 28.44
CA VAL A 554 -1.31 -1.15 28.99
C VAL A 554 -1.75 -2.56 29.38
N GLN A 555 -1.51 -3.55 28.53
CA GLN A 555 -1.85 -4.94 28.79
C GLN A 555 -1.17 -5.48 30.06
N LYS A 556 0.14 -5.26 30.24
CA LYS A 556 0.86 -5.64 31.47
C LYS A 556 0.30 -4.98 32.72
N ARG A 557 -0.21 -3.75 32.60
CA ARG A 557 -0.83 -3.01 33.71
C ARG A 557 -2.23 -3.52 34.02
N PHE A 558 -3.02 -3.84 33.00
CA PHE A 558 -4.29 -4.53 33.15
C PHE A 558 -4.10 -5.88 33.86
N GLU A 559 -3.09 -6.69 33.47
CA GLU A 559 -2.82 -7.97 34.12
C GLU A 559 -2.45 -7.83 35.61
N LYS A 560 -1.85 -6.70 36.00
CA LYS A 560 -1.54 -6.40 37.40
C LYS A 560 -2.77 -6.05 38.24
N LEU A 561 -3.91 -5.71 37.62
CA LEU A 561 -5.16 -5.50 38.36
C LEU A 561 -5.81 -6.81 38.81
N LEU A 562 -5.43 -7.94 38.21
CA LEU A 562 -5.95 -9.26 38.55
C LEU A 562 -7.49 -9.36 38.47
N VAL A 563 -8.11 -8.56 37.60
CA VAL A 563 -9.56 -8.60 37.33
C VAL A 563 -9.94 -9.61 36.24
N HIS A 564 -8.94 -10.28 35.65
CA HIS A 564 -9.10 -11.31 34.63
C HIS A 564 -8.90 -12.70 35.22
N ARG A 565 -9.66 -13.68 34.71
CA ARG A 565 -9.52 -15.10 35.06
C ARG A 565 -8.24 -15.67 34.48
N LYS A 566 -7.55 -16.48 35.26
CA LYS A 566 -6.42 -17.30 34.81
C LYS A 566 -6.90 -18.71 34.48
N GLN A 567 -6.26 -19.34 33.50
CA GLN A 567 -6.47 -20.76 33.21
C GLN A 567 -5.88 -21.64 34.32
N ASN A 568 -6.32 -22.90 34.38
CA ASN A 568 -5.74 -23.92 35.27
C ASN A 568 -4.24 -24.14 35.02
N SER A 569 -3.76 -23.85 33.82
CA SER A 569 -2.35 -23.87 33.42
C SER A 569 -1.54 -22.66 33.92
N GLY A 570 -2.19 -21.65 34.52
CA GLY A 570 -1.58 -20.40 34.97
C GLY A 570 -1.50 -19.31 33.89
N LEU A 571 -1.94 -19.58 32.66
CA LEU A 571 -1.95 -18.61 31.55
C LEU A 571 -3.11 -17.60 31.67
N ASN A 572 -2.89 -16.36 31.20
CA ASN A 572 -3.91 -15.30 31.25
C ASN A 572 -4.82 -15.24 30.00
N ILE A 573 -4.35 -15.76 28.86
CA ILE A 573 -5.02 -15.61 27.56
C ILE A 573 -5.89 -16.82 27.26
N TRP A 574 -7.19 -16.59 27.12
CA TRP A 574 -8.20 -17.57 26.74
C TRP A 574 -8.40 -17.59 25.23
N THR A 575 -8.53 -18.80 24.69
CA THR A 575 -8.84 -19.00 23.27
C THR A 575 -10.32 -19.32 23.12
N CYS A 576 -11.02 -18.51 22.34
CA CYS A 576 -12.44 -18.69 22.03
C CYS A 576 -12.59 -19.04 20.54
N GLU A 577 -13.48 -19.95 20.22
CA GLU A 577 -13.83 -20.27 18.84
C GLU A 577 -14.99 -19.38 18.38
N VAL A 578 -14.83 -18.76 17.21
CA VAL A 578 -15.84 -17.92 16.56
C VAL A 578 -16.32 -18.62 15.31
N THR A 579 -17.56 -19.11 15.35
CA THR A 579 -18.17 -19.83 14.23
C THR A 579 -19.06 -18.88 13.43
N GLY A 580 -18.62 -18.51 12.23
CA GLY A 580 -19.44 -17.77 11.27
C GLY A 580 -20.13 -18.70 10.25
N PRO A 581 -21.03 -18.18 9.39
CA PRO A 581 -21.81 -18.98 8.44
C PRO A 581 -21.01 -19.80 7.42
N ARG A 582 -19.73 -19.46 7.19
CA ARG A 582 -18.86 -20.10 6.18
C ARG A 582 -17.51 -20.57 6.72
N LYS A 583 -17.07 -20.06 7.87
CA LYS A 583 -15.72 -20.30 8.42
C LYS A 583 -15.73 -20.17 9.94
N THR A 584 -14.91 -20.98 10.57
CA THR A 584 -14.63 -20.93 12.01
C THR A 584 -13.22 -20.39 12.24
N ARG A 585 -13.06 -19.49 13.22
CA ARG A 585 -11.78 -18.85 13.56
C ARG A 585 -11.53 -18.92 15.06
N ARG A 586 -10.28 -18.74 15.49
CA ARG A 586 -9.92 -18.64 16.91
C ARG A 586 -9.63 -17.18 17.25
N LEU A 587 -10.24 -16.69 18.33
CA LEU A 587 -9.92 -15.43 18.97
C LEU A 587 -9.12 -15.69 20.25
N HIS A 588 -8.24 -14.75 20.59
CA HIS A 588 -7.44 -14.78 21.80
C HIS A 588 -7.71 -13.51 22.61
N GLY A 589 -7.81 -13.65 23.93
CA GLY A 589 -8.30 -12.56 24.76
C GLY A 589 -8.36 -12.89 26.25
N TYR A 590 -8.76 -11.91 27.04
CA TYR A 590 -8.92 -12.04 28.49
C TYR A 590 -10.38 -12.27 28.84
N LEU A 591 -10.62 -13.12 29.83
CA LEU A 591 -11.95 -13.33 30.40
C LEU A 591 -12.02 -12.58 31.73
N LEU A 592 -13.00 -11.70 31.94
CA LEU A 592 -13.15 -11.00 33.23
C LEU A 592 -13.67 -11.95 34.31
N GLU A 593 -13.25 -11.72 35.56
CA GLU A 593 -13.75 -12.48 36.71
C GLU A 593 -15.24 -12.24 36.92
N ASP A 594 -15.64 -10.97 36.96
CA ASP A 594 -17.01 -10.51 37.16
C ASP A 594 -17.43 -9.58 36.00
N PRO A 595 -18.53 -9.85 35.27
CA PRO A 595 -19.02 -8.93 34.25
C PRO A 595 -19.44 -7.56 34.79
N LYS A 596 -19.69 -7.43 36.10
CA LYS A 596 -20.03 -6.15 36.75
C LYS A 596 -18.93 -5.10 36.71
N TYR A 597 -17.70 -5.49 36.36
CA TYR A 597 -16.64 -4.52 36.08
C TYR A 597 -16.97 -3.59 34.90
N LEU A 598 -17.81 -4.04 33.96
CA LEU A 598 -18.17 -3.27 32.76
C LEU A 598 -19.66 -3.06 32.57
N PHE A 599 -20.49 -3.97 33.07
CA PHE A 599 -21.93 -3.96 32.83
C PHE A 599 -22.72 -3.95 34.14
N ASP A 600 -23.62 -2.99 34.31
CA ASP A 600 -24.55 -3.01 35.44
C ASP A 600 -25.61 -4.12 35.24
N GLU A 601 -26.02 -4.35 33.98
CA GLU A 601 -26.80 -5.50 33.53
C GLU A 601 -26.08 -6.24 32.39
N VAL A 602 -25.83 -7.54 32.56
CA VAL A 602 -25.00 -8.33 31.63
C VAL A 602 -25.74 -8.57 30.31
N PRO A 603 -25.20 -8.14 29.16
CA PRO A 603 -25.79 -8.40 27.84
C PRO A 603 -25.83 -9.90 27.51
N PRO A 604 -26.70 -10.34 26.57
CA PRO A 604 -26.73 -11.75 26.16
C PRO A 604 -25.38 -12.19 25.57
N ASN A 605 -25.03 -13.45 25.79
CA ASN A 605 -23.82 -14.04 25.21
C ASN A 605 -23.86 -13.97 23.68
N ASN A 606 -22.70 -13.75 23.08
CA ASN A 606 -22.53 -13.82 21.64
C ASN A 606 -22.77 -15.27 21.17
N PRO A 607 -23.78 -15.54 20.34
CA PRO A 607 -24.15 -16.91 19.95
C PRO A 607 -23.08 -17.61 19.10
N TYR A 608 -22.15 -16.84 18.53
CA TYR A 608 -21.09 -17.33 17.65
C TYR A 608 -19.79 -17.66 18.39
N LEU A 609 -19.67 -17.32 19.69
CA LEU A 609 -18.48 -17.56 20.49
C LEU A 609 -18.68 -18.74 21.45
N ARG A 610 -17.69 -19.65 21.50
CA ARG A 610 -17.67 -20.77 22.46
C ARG A 610 -16.26 -21.03 22.98
N PHE A 611 -16.14 -21.45 24.23
CA PHE A 611 -14.87 -21.94 24.79
C PHE A 611 -14.72 -23.46 24.57
N PHE A 612 -13.47 -23.93 24.68
CA PHE A 612 -13.11 -25.34 24.68
C PHE A 612 -13.31 -25.98 26.05
#